data_AF-A0A0T5ZFY3-F1
#
_entry.id   AF-A0A0T5ZFY3-F1
#
_cell.length_a   1.000
_cell.length_b   1.000
_cell.length_c   1.000
_cell.angle_alpha   90.00
_cell.angle_beta   90.00
_cell.angle_gamma   90.00
#
_symmetry.space_group_name_H-M   'P 1'
#
loop_
_entity.id
_entity.type
_entity.pdbx_description
1 polymer ?
#
loop_
_entity_poly.entity_id
_entity_poly.type
_entity_poly.pdbx_seq_one_letter_code
_entity_poly.pdbx_strand_id
1 'polypeptide(L)'
;MNLQMAELSKDEKMTLIQYAIKKYENKEVLIEKLKRVFSEKDVQRGIDTLIGTQKVRRIGPEVLENNESHTELPELPENLKPLLAQL
;
A
#
# COMPACT_ATOMS: atom_id res chain seq x y z
N MET A 1 -1.07 20.18 4.58
CA MET A 1 -1.78 18.87 4.57
C MET A 1 -2.45 18.73 3.22
N ASN A 2 -2.12 17.69 2.43
CA ASN A 2 -2.85 17.40 1.19
C ASN A 2 -4.29 16.96 1.54
N LEU A 3 -5.27 17.79 1.18
CA LEU A 3 -6.69 17.64 1.53
C LEU A 3 -7.30 16.31 1.04
N GLN A 4 -6.76 15.69 0.00
CA GLN A 4 -7.20 14.39 -0.52
C GLN A 4 -7.01 13.22 0.47
N MET A 5 -6.13 13.35 1.48
CA MET A 5 -5.68 12.21 2.31
C MET A 5 -6.62 11.88 3.48
N ALA A 6 -7.33 12.87 4.02
CA ALA A 6 -8.26 12.67 5.14
C ALA A 6 -9.57 11.99 4.68
N GLU A 7 -9.83 11.99 3.38
CA GLU A 7 -11.08 11.52 2.79
C GLU A 7 -11.01 10.08 2.27
N LEU A 8 -9.81 9.51 2.10
CA LEU A 8 -9.67 8.12 1.67
C LEU A 8 -10.24 7.17 2.73
N SER A 9 -11.11 6.28 2.28
CA SER A 9 -11.60 5.16 3.07
C SER A 9 -10.46 4.21 3.47
N LYS A 10 -10.72 3.34 4.44
CA LYS A 10 -9.73 2.32 4.83
C LYS A 10 -9.37 1.41 3.66
N ASP A 11 -10.35 1.00 2.86
CA ASP A 11 -10.14 0.08 1.74
C ASP A 11 -9.35 0.73 0.60
N GLU A 12 -9.59 2.02 0.32
CA GLU A 12 -8.79 2.79 -0.64
C GLU A 12 -7.34 2.92 -0.19
N LYS A 13 -7.10 3.18 1.11
CA LYS A 13 -5.74 3.20 1.66
C LYS A 13 -5.05 1.85 1.48
N MET A 14 -5.73 0.77 1.81
CA MET A 14 -5.17 -0.59 1.64
C MET A 14 -4.92 -0.93 0.18
N THR A 15 -5.81 -0.51 -0.71
CA THR A 15 -5.65 -0.69 -2.16
C THR A 15 -4.41 0.05 -2.67
N LEU A 16 -4.24 1.33 -2.32
CA LEU A 16 -3.06 2.08 -2.73
C LEU A 16 -1.75 1.45 -2.24
N ILE A 17 -1.73 0.94 -0.99
CA ILE A 17 -0.55 0.25 -0.44
C ILE A 17 -0.24 -1.04 -1.21
N GLN A 18 -1.24 -1.87 -1.53
CA GLN A 18 -1.02 -3.10 -2.32
C GLN A 18 -0.50 -2.80 -3.75
N TYR A 19 -1.02 -1.75 -4.40
CA TYR A 19 -0.49 -1.30 -5.69
C TYR A 19 0.93 -0.73 -5.58
N ALA A 20 1.26 -0.05 -4.48
CA ALA A 20 2.62 0.42 -4.22
C ALA A 20 3.58 -0.76 -3.99
N ILE A 21 3.18 -1.80 -3.26
CA ILE A 21 3.95 -3.05 -3.08
C ILE A 21 4.23 -3.71 -4.44
N LYS A 22 3.23 -3.78 -5.32
CA LYS A 22 3.39 -4.32 -6.68
C LYS A 22 4.41 -3.56 -7.52
N LYS A 23 4.61 -2.26 -7.24
CA LYS A 23 5.58 -1.39 -7.93
C LYS A 23 6.96 -1.40 -7.25
N TYR A 24 7.00 -1.60 -5.93
CA TYR A 24 8.18 -1.50 -5.08
C TYR A 24 8.23 -2.65 -4.07
N GLU A 25 8.91 -3.74 -4.44
CA GLU A 25 9.00 -4.94 -3.59
C GLU A 25 9.89 -4.73 -2.34
N ASN A 26 10.87 -3.83 -2.42
CA ASN A 26 11.72 -3.49 -1.28
C ASN A 26 10.95 -2.59 -0.29
N LYS A 27 10.85 -3.06 0.96
CA LYS A 27 10.09 -2.44 2.05
C LYS A 27 10.54 -1.02 2.37
N GLU A 28 11.84 -0.75 2.40
CA GLU A 28 12.34 0.59 2.75
C GLU A 28 12.00 1.60 1.65
N VAL A 29 12.24 1.22 0.39
CA VAL A 29 11.88 2.03 -0.77
C VAL A 29 10.37 2.29 -0.80
N LEU A 30 9.56 1.24 -0.60
CA LEU A 30 8.11 1.34 -0.53
C LEU A 30 7.65 2.35 0.53
N ILE A 31 8.18 2.26 1.75
CA ILE A 31 7.82 3.16 2.85
C ILE A 31 8.17 4.60 2.50
N GLU A 32 9.37 4.85 1.96
CA GLU A 32 9.80 6.19 1.55
C GLU A 32 8.92 6.78 0.44
N LYS A 33 8.44 5.96 -0.51
CA LYS A 33 7.47 6.41 -1.51
C LYS A 33 6.12 6.73 -0.91
N LEU A 34 5.59 5.82 -0.09
CA LEU A 34 4.27 5.97 0.52
C LEU A 34 4.22 7.14 1.52
N LYS A 35 5.34 7.52 2.14
CA LYS A 35 5.44 8.71 3.02
C LYS A 35 5.12 10.03 2.31
N ARG A 36 5.11 10.06 0.97
CA ARG A 36 4.67 11.22 0.18
C ARG A 36 3.15 11.43 0.24
N VAL A 37 2.39 10.38 0.53
CA VAL A 37 0.91 10.37 0.52
C VAL A 37 0.29 9.93 1.85
N PHE A 38 1.06 9.30 2.74
CA PHE A 38 0.62 8.83 4.05
C PHE A 38 1.60 9.21 5.15
N SER A 39 1.12 9.23 6.40
CA SER A 39 2.03 9.24 7.55
C SER A 39 2.74 7.89 7.66
N GLU A 40 4.00 7.87 8.13
CA GLU A 40 4.74 6.62 8.30
C GLU A 40 3.99 5.62 9.20
N LYS A 41 3.32 6.12 10.24
CA LYS A 41 2.47 5.31 11.13
C LYS A 41 1.33 4.62 10.38
N ASP A 42 0.67 5.33 9.45
CA ASP A 42 -0.42 4.76 8.67
C ASP A 42 0.08 3.76 7.63
N VAL A 43 1.25 4.02 7.03
CA VAL A 43 1.93 3.06 6.14
C VAL A 43 2.20 1.75 6.86
N GLN A 44 2.88 1.81 8.01
CA GLN A 44 3.22 0.60 8.76
C GLN A 44 1.98 -0.15 9.23
N ARG A 45 0.98 0.55 9.78
CA ARG A 45 -0.29 -0.07 10.17
C ARG A 45 -0.99 -0.75 8.98
N GLY A 46 -0.96 -0.12 7.80
CA GLY A 46 -1.53 -0.69 6.60
C GLY A 46 -0.81 -1.96 6.15
N ILE A 47 0.52 -1.94 6.14
CA ILE A 47 1.34 -3.13 5.84
C ILE A 47 1.06 -4.25 6.85
N ASP A 48 1.08 -3.95 8.14
CA ASP A 48 0.80 -4.94 9.20
C ASP A 48 -0.61 -5.53 9.07
N THR A 49 -1.59 -4.70 8.71
CA THR A 49 -2.97 -5.16 8.45
C THR A 49 -3.03 -6.09 7.24
N LEU A 50 -2.37 -5.73 6.13
CA LEU A 50 -2.34 -6.54 4.91
C LEU A 50 -1.62 -7.88 5.14
N ILE A 51 -0.57 -7.91 5.95
CA ILE A 51 0.11 -9.14 6.37
C ILE A 51 -0.80 -9.98 7.28
N GLY A 52 -1.39 -9.36 8.31
CA GLY A 52 -2.27 -10.05 9.27
C GLY A 52 -3.55 -10.61 8.63
N THR A 53 -3.99 -10.02 7.53
CA THR A 53 -5.13 -10.48 6.71
C THR A 53 -4.71 -11.37 5.53
N GLN A 54 -3.43 -11.73 5.44
CA GLN A 54 -2.84 -12.60 4.42
C GLN A 54 -2.99 -12.08 2.97
N LYS A 55 -3.27 -10.79 2.77
CA LYS A 55 -3.31 -10.14 1.45
C LYS A 55 -1.91 -9.82 0.92
N VAL A 56 -0.96 -9.61 1.82
CA VAL A 56 0.46 -9.39 1.53
C VAL A 56 1.27 -10.39 2.33
N ARG A 57 2.38 -10.85 1.76
CA ARG A 57 3.33 -11.74 2.42
C ARG A 57 4.73 -11.13 2.43
N ARG A 58 5.55 -11.58 3.37
CA ARG A 58 6.95 -11.20 3.49
C ARG A 58 7.81 -12.34 2.95
N ILE A 59 8.57 -12.09 1.89
CA ILE A 59 9.46 -13.07 1.21
C ILE A 59 10.92 -12.93 1.68
N GLY A 60 11.15 -12.13 2.72
CA GLY A 60 12.46 -11.91 3.32
C GLY A 60 12.42 -10.73 4.28
N PRO A 61 13.53 -10.38 4.95
CA PRO A 61 13.54 -9.26 5.89
C PRO A 61 13.05 -7.95 5.24
N GLU A 62 13.35 -7.77 3.95
CA GLU A 62 13.11 -6.52 3.22
C GLU A 62 12.09 -6.63 2.08
N VAL A 63 11.61 -7.83 1.74
CA VAL A 63 10.77 -8.02 0.55
C VAL A 63 9.31 -8.25 0.94
N LEU A 64 8.42 -7.42 0.39
CA LEU A 64 6.97 -7.55 0.50
C LEU A 64 6.39 -7.87 -0.88
N GLU A 65 5.39 -8.76 -0.89
CA GLU A 65 4.73 -9.20 -2.12
C GLU A 65 3.23 -9.35 -1.87
N ASN A 66 2.39 -8.97 -2.84
CA ASN A 66 0.96 -9.29 -2.77
C ASN A 66 0.77 -10.80 -2.84
N ASN A 67 -0.11 -11.33 -2.00
CA ASN A 67 -0.41 -12.75 -1.95
C ASN A 67 -1.51 -13.11 -2.95
N GLU A 68 -1.27 -12.77 -4.24
CA GLU A 68 -2.26 -12.91 -5.32
C GLU A 68 -2.72 -14.37 -5.53
N SER A 69 -2.00 -15.37 -5.00
CA SER A 69 -2.42 -16.77 -4.99
C SER A 69 -3.55 -17.08 -3.99
N HIS A 70 -3.77 -16.23 -2.98
CA HIS A 70 -4.79 -16.39 -1.93
C HIS A 70 -5.90 -15.35 -2.03
N THR A 71 -5.59 -14.15 -2.52
CA THR A 71 -6.56 -13.06 -2.66
C THR A 71 -6.15 -12.21 -3.85
N GLU A 72 -7.06 -12.06 -4.80
CA GLU A 72 -6.84 -11.20 -5.97
C GLU A 72 -6.59 -9.75 -5.54
N LEU A 73 -5.71 -9.08 -6.27
CA LEU A 73 -5.50 -7.65 -6.10
C LEU A 73 -6.80 -6.91 -6.47
N PRO A 74 -7.34 -6.04 -5.60
CA PRO A 74 -8.55 -5.30 -5.92
C PRO A 74 -8.37 -4.40 -7.15
N GLU A 75 -9.46 -4.10 -7.84
CA GLU A 75 -9.46 -3.09 -8.90
C GLU A 75 -8.99 -1.74 -8.34
N LEU A 76 -8.21 -0.99 -9.13
CA LEU A 76 -7.72 0.33 -8.73
C LEU A 76 -8.81 1.40 -8.96
N PRO A 77 -9.36 2.02 -7.90
CA PRO A 77 -10.31 3.11 -8.05
C PRO A 77 -9.69 4.32 -8.79
N GLU A 78 -10.50 5.00 -9.62
CA GLU A 78 -10.04 6.12 -10.45
C GLU A 78 -9.40 7.25 -9.64
N ASN A 79 -9.95 7.55 -8.46
CA ASN A 79 -9.43 8.58 -7.56
C ASN A 79 -8.05 8.23 -6.97
N LEU A 80 -7.62 6.96 -7.01
CA LEU A 80 -6.29 6.54 -6.53
C LEU A 80 -5.21 6.59 -7.61
N LYS A 81 -5.57 6.59 -8.90
CA LYS A 81 -4.60 6.63 -10.00
C LYS A 81 -3.63 7.82 -9.92
N PRO A 82 -4.09 9.06 -9.66
CA PRO A 82 -3.19 10.21 -9.54
C PRO A 82 -2.24 10.10 -8.35
N LEU A 83 -2.66 9.44 -7.26
CA LEU A 83 -1.82 9.22 -6.08
C LEU A 83 -0.75 8.18 -6.37
N LEU A 84 -1.12 7.06 -7.00
CA LEU A 84 -0.18 6.01 -7.41
C LEU A 84 0.88 6.52 -8.38
N ALA A 85 0.51 7.45 -9.27
CA ALA A 85 1.45 8.09 -10.19
C ALA A 85 2.50 8.97 -9.49
N GLN A 86 2.21 9.50 -8.30
CA GLN A 86 3.14 10.34 -7.51
C GLN A 86 4.16 9.54 -6.69
N LEU A 87 3.91 8.23 -6.50
CA LEU A 87 4.80 7.31 -5.80
C LEU A 87 6.01 6.97 -6.67
#